data_AF-A0A0R1XF90-F1
#
_entry.id   AF-A0A0R1XF90-F1
#
_cell.length_a   1.000
_cell.length_b   1.000
_cell.length_c   1.000
_cell.angle_alpha   90.00
_cell.angle_beta   90.00
_cell.angle_gamma   90.00
#
_symmetry.space_group_name_H-M   'P 1'
#
loop_
_entity.id
_entity.type
_entity.pdbx_description
1 polymer ?
#
loop_
_entity_poly.entity_id
_entity_poly.type
_entity_poly.pdbx_seq_one_letter_code
_entity_poly.pdbx_strand_id
1 'polypeptide(L)'
;MEEVTMPDNKGIVDTLACQLLAPGQFEWRCYELKVTKSDFHSSAQLSFVGHYNYFVLPLALYEEVAAEIPAHVGVLVYRPYEKADPTQVATPYPGYLTIVKTARQQELQVPADELLDRFLHSLTREVDKAKRMDQGLQGFGTDQLYRELKRRAKLTDPLYPTPHYYNRFLQDLNQEAITDLTDQATALKADNARLRREASYWRWRAGQGRLP
;
A
#
# COMPACT_ATOMS: atom_id res chain seq x y z
N MET A 1 5.71 1.93 15.17
CA MET A 1 5.45 2.74 13.96
C MET A 1 6.67 2.67 13.10
N GLU A 2 6.49 2.34 11.82
CA GLU A 2 7.59 2.21 10.87
C GLU A 2 7.86 3.54 10.16
N GLU A 3 9.11 3.72 9.71
CA GLU A 3 9.57 4.86 8.92
C GLU A 3 9.10 6.22 9.49
N VAL A 4 9.60 6.55 10.69
CA VAL A 4 9.26 7.80 11.37
C VAL A 4 10.38 8.81 11.17
N THR A 5 10.05 9.95 10.56
CA THR A 5 10.98 11.07 10.41
C THR A 5 11.22 11.74 11.76
N MET A 6 12.49 11.93 12.10
CA MET A 6 12.89 12.54 13.37
C MET A 6 12.88 14.06 13.31
N PRO A 7 12.63 14.73 14.46
CA PRO A 7 12.91 16.16 14.62
C PRO A 7 14.39 16.50 14.33
N ASP A 8 14.68 17.79 14.18
CA ASP A 8 16.04 18.32 14.00
C ASP A 8 16.85 17.70 12.84
N ASN A 9 16.16 17.25 11.79
CA ASN A 9 16.76 16.55 10.65
C ASN A 9 17.63 15.34 11.05
N LYS A 10 17.29 14.66 12.16
CA LYS A 10 18.02 13.49 12.66
C LYS A 10 17.78 12.21 11.85
N GLY A 11 17.28 12.32 10.63
CA GLY A 11 17.01 11.19 9.74
C GLY A 11 15.61 10.58 9.90
N ILE A 12 15.51 9.32 9.51
CA ILE A 12 14.30 8.50 9.62
C ILE A 12 14.71 7.25 10.39
N VAL A 13 13.92 6.85 11.40
CA VAL A 13 14.11 5.57 12.08
C VAL A 13 13.25 4.51 11.41
N ASP A 14 13.77 3.29 11.31
CA ASP A 14 13.03 2.16 10.75
C ASP A 14 11.81 1.83 11.61
N THR A 15 11.97 1.76 12.93
CA THR A 15 10.83 1.56 13.84
C THR A 15 10.98 2.36 15.12
N LEU A 16 9.94 3.15 15.42
CA LEU A 16 9.77 3.87 16.68
C LEU A 16 8.66 3.22 17.52
N ALA A 17 8.95 2.94 18.78
CA ALA A 17 7.96 2.50 19.76
C ALA A 17 7.87 3.50 20.93
N CYS A 18 6.66 3.67 21.43
CA CYS A 18 6.34 4.54 22.55
C CYS A 18 5.60 3.73 23.61
N GLN A 19 6.04 3.84 24.86
CA GLN A 19 5.36 3.28 26.02
C GLN A 19 4.99 4.40 26.99
N LEU A 20 3.73 4.46 27.38
CA LEU A 20 3.27 5.37 28.43
C LEU A 20 3.54 4.73 29.79
N LEU A 21 4.43 5.33 30.60
CA LEU A 21 4.75 4.84 31.94
C LEU A 21 3.80 5.42 32.99
N ALA A 22 3.53 6.72 32.88
CA ALA A 22 2.63 7.49 33.73
C ALA A 22 2.01 8.63 32.89
N PRO A 23 0.93 9.29 33.35
CA PRO A 23 0.36 10.43 32.63
C PRO A 23 1.43 11.50 32.33
N GLY A 24 1.67 11.77 31.05
CA GLY A 24 2.69 12.73 30.59
C GLY A 24 4.13 12.21 30.57
N GLN A 25 4.38 10.95 30.96
CA GLN A 25 5.71 10.34 30.94
C GLN A 25 5.76 9.22 29.90
N PHE A 26 6.54 9.45 28.84
CA PHE A 26 6.72 8.52 27.73
C PHE A 26 8.14 7.96 27.71
N GLU A 27 8.24 6.67 27.42
CA GLU A 27 9.49 5.97 27.15
C GLU A 27 9.56 5.60 25.67
N TRP A 28 10.68 5.94 25.04
CA TRP A 28 10.86 5.89 23.59
C TRP A 28 11.92 4.86 23.25
N ARG A 29 11.61 3.96 22.33
CA ARG A 29 12.55 2.95 21.83
C ARG A 29 12.72 3.08 20.33
N CYS A 30 13.96 3.23 19.89
CA CYS A 30 14.32 3.27 18.48
C CYS A 30 14.94 1.94 18.07
N TYR A 31 14.51 1.43 16.92
CA TYR A 31 15.02 0.20 16.33
C TYR A 31 15.49 0.50 14.91
N GLU A 32 16.76 0.19 14.64
CA GLU A 32 17.40 0.31 13.34
C GLU A 32 17.71 -1.09 12.81
N LEU A 33 17.16 -1.43 11.65
CA LEU A 33 17.32 -2.72 10.99
C LEU A 33 18.51 -2.67 10.05
N LYS A 34 19.50 -3.56 10.25
CA LYS A 34 20.62 -3.73 9.32
C LYS A 34 20.71 -5.19 8.92
N VAL A 35 20.67 -5.46 7.61
CA VAL A 35 20.66 -6.82 7.07
C VAL A 35 22.04 -7.22 6.56
N THR A 36 22.81 -6.26 6.04
CA THR A 36 24.17 -6.49 5.55
C THR A 36 25.21 -5.65 6.29
N LYS A 37 26.49 -6.03 6.15
CA LYS A 37 27.61 -5.26 6.67
C LYS A 37 27.73 -3.88 6.03
N SER A 38 27.46 -3.78 4.73
CA SER A 38 27.40 -2.50 4.03
C SER A 38 26.30 -1.58 4.57
N ASP A 39 25.14 -2.14 4.95
CA ASP A 39 24.08 -1.33 5.57
C ASP A 39 24.51 -0.84 6.95
N PHE A 40 25.20 -1.69 7.72
CA PHE A 40 25.70 -1.34 9.05
C PHE A 40 26.74 -0.21 8.99
N HIS A 41 27.64 -0.24 8.00
CA HIS A 41 28.65 0.80 7.77
C HIS A 41 28.20 1.93 6.83
N SER A 42 26.91 2.01 6.51
CA SER A 42 26.39 3.06 5.63
C SER A 42 26.65 4.46 6.22
N SER A 43 26.86 5.46 5.37
CA SER A 43 26.98 6.87 5.79
C SER A 43 25.66 7.52 6.21
N ALA A 44 24.55 6.76 6.17
CA ALA A 44 23.25 7.24 6.61
C ALA A 44 23.28 7.57 8.11
N GLN A 45 22.63 8.67 8.48
CA GLN A 45 22.55 9.09 9.87
C GLN A 45 21.71 8.10 10.68
N LEU A 46 22.29 7.57 11.77
CA LEU A 46 21.57 6.71 12.71
C LEU A 46 20.60 7.55 13.54
N SER A 47 19.32 7.19 13.51
CA SER A 47 18.24 7.95 14.16
C SER A 47 18.03 7.53 15.62
N PHE A 48 19.11 7.31 16.37
CA PHE A 48 19.09 6.88 17.77
C PHE A 48 18.85 8.03 18.73
N VAL A 49 17.63 8.58 18.70
CA VAL A 49 17.22 9.71 19.55
C VAL A 49 16.47 9.28 20.82
N GLY A 50 16.11 7.99 20.92
CA GLY A 50 15.24 7.45 21.97
C GLY A 50 15.95 7.17 23.29
N HIS A 51 15.16 6.83 24.31
CA HIS A 51 15.64 6.42 25.62
C HIS A 51 16.38 5.08 25.56
N TYR A 52 15.91 4.15 24.72
CA TYR A 52 16.60 2.90 24.43
C TYR A 52 16.75 2.74 22.93
N ASN A 53 17.97 2.48 22.50
CA ASN A 53 18.32 2.37 21.10
C ASN A 53 18.79 0.95 20.82
N TYR A 54 18.27 0.36 19.75
CA TYR A 54 18.52 -1.03 19.39
C TYR A 54 18.90 -1.17 17.93
N PHE A 55 19.91 -1.99 17.67
CA PHE A 55 20.07 -2.61 16.36
C PHE A 55 19.25 -3.89 16.27
N VAL A 56 18.63 -4.13 15.13
CA VAL A 56 17.99 -5.40 14.77
C VAL A 56 18.83 -6.02 13.67
N LEU A 57 19.47 -7.16 13.97
CA LEU A 57 20.48 -7.79 13.10
C LEU A 57 20.19 -9.28 12.88
N PRO A 58 20.53 -9.84 11.71
CA PRO A 58 20.75 -11.28 11.58
C PRO A 58 21.89 -11.75 12.49
N LEU A 59 21.82 -13.00 12.97
CA LEU A 59 22.83 -13.56 13.88
C LEU A 59 24.25 -13.48 13.29
N ALA A 60 24.42 -13.91 12.04
CA ALA A 60 25.71 -13.89 11.36
C ALA A 60 26.31 -12.47 11.28
N LEU A 61 25.47 -11.46 11.01
CA LEU A 61 25.93 -10.08 10.97
C LEU A 61 26.35 -9.59 12.37
N TYR A 62 25.57 -9.91 13.41
CA TYR A 62 25.91 -9.53 14.78
C TYR A 62 27.27 -10.09 15.20
N GLU A 63 27.56 -11.36 14.89
CA GLU A 63 28.86 -11.98 15.22
C GLU A 63 30.05 -11.24 14.59
N GLU A 64 29.87 -10.68 13.39
CA GLU A 64 30.91 -9.91 12.72
C GLU A 64 31.11 -8.50 13.30
N VAL A 65 30.03 -7.81 13.68
CA VAL A 65 30.07 -6.38 14.05
C VAL A 65 29.89 -6.12 15.55
N ALA A 66 29.74 -7.15 16.38
CA ALA A 66 29.47 -7.03 17.82
C ALA A 66 30.45 -6.09 18.55
N ALA A 67 31.72 -6.10 18.15
CA ALA A 67 32.77 -5.26 18.71
C ALA A 67 32.60 -3.76 18.37
N GLU A 68 31.92 -3.44 17.28
CA GLU A 68 31.71 -2.07 16.80
C GLU A 68 30.47 -1.41 17.44
N ILE A 69 29.57 -2.19 18.03
CA ILE A 69 28.30 -1.70 18.58
C ILE A 69 28.53 -0.98 19.92
N PRO A 70 28.14 0.31 20.07
CA PRO A 70 28.33 1.06 21.30
C PRO A 70 27.74 0.39 22.54
N ALA A 71 28.36 0.55 23.71
CA ALA A 71 27.96 -0.17 24.93
C ALA A 71 26.56 0.16 25.43
N HIS A 72 26.03 1.34 25.09
CA HIS A 72 24.68 1.79 25.47
C HIS A 72 23.58 1.31 24.51
N VAL A 73 23.96 0.84 23.30
CA VAL A 73 23.01 0.36 22.29
C VAL A 73 22.76 -1.14 22.48
N GLY A 74 21.48 -1.51 22.54
CA GLY A 74 21.05 -2.90 22.62
C GLY A 74 21.02 -3.57 21.24
N VAL A 75 20.91 -4.89 21.24
CA VAL A 75 20.84 -5.67 20.00
C VAL A 75 19.76 -6.73 20.13
N LEU A 76 18.87 -6.76 19.13
CA LEU A 76 17.94 -7.84 18.88
C LEU A 76 18.43 -8.66 17.69
N VAL A 77 18.40 -9.97 17.83
CA VAL A 77 18.75 -10.91 16.77
C VAL A 77 17.51 -11.66 16.32
N TYR A 78 17.29 -11.68 15.00
CA TYR A 78 16.26 -12.50 14.38
C TYR A 78 16.67 -13.96 14.33
N ARG A 79 15.80 -14.83 14.82
CA ARG A 79 15.93 -16.29 14.77
C ARG A 79 14.74 -16.87 14.01
N PRO A 80 14.96 -17.61 12.92
CA PRO A 80 13.88 -18.34 12.27
C PRO A 80 13.34 -19.40 13.23
N TYR A 81 12.05 -19.71 13.12
CA TYR A 81 11.51 -20.90 13.77
C TYR A 81 12.16 -22.14 13.15
N GLU A 82 12.52 -23.11 13.99
CA GLU A 82 12.81 -24.45 13.49
C GLU A 82 11.53 -25.04 12.87
N LYS A 83 11.66 -25.93 11.88
CA LYS A 83 10.50 -26.46 11.13
C LYS A 83 9.39 -26.92 12.08
N ALA A 84 8.25 -26.22 11.98
CA ALA A 84 6.94 -26.48 12.56
C ALA A 84 6.93 -27.51 13.70
N ASP A 85 7.11 -27.02 14.93
CA ASP A 85 6.52 -27.70 16.08
C ASP A 85 4.99 -27.65 15.89
N PRO A 86 4.29 -28.79 15.74
CA PRO A 86 2.84 -28.83 15.50
C PRO A 86 2.02 -28.24 16.67
N THR A 87 2.67 -27.91 17.78
CA THR A 87 2.04 -27.28 18.95
C THR A 87 2.16 -25.75 18.97
N GLN A 88 2.98 -25.15 18.11
CA GLN A 88 3.13 -23.69 18.05
C GLN A 88 2.04 -23.07 17.16
N VAL A 89 1.34 -22.09 17.73
CA VAL A 89 0.35 -21.25 17.05
C VAL A 89 0.94 -20.79 15.72
N ALA A 90 0.23 -21.02 14.62
CA ALA A 90 0.65 -20.58 13.29
C ALA A 90 0.79 -19.06 13.27
N THR A 91 2.00 -18.55 13.55
CA THR A 91 2.31 -17.15 13.40
C THR A 91 2.54 -16.86 11.92
N PRO A 92 2.04 -15.73 11.39
CA PRO A 92 2.27 -15.37 9.98
C PRO A 92 3.74 -15.01 9.69
N TYR A 93 4.59 -14.93 10.72
CA TYR A 93 6.00 -14.56 10.61
C TYR A 93 6.90 -15.79 10.79
N PRO A 94 7.95 -15.97 9.97
CA PRO A 94 8.79 -17.18 9.98
C PRO A 94 9.86 -17.22 11.09
N GLY A 95 9.76 -16.38 12.13
CA GLY A 95 10.74 -16.32 13.22
C GLY A 95 10.39 -15.32 14.31
N TYR A 96 11.30 -15.19 15.28
CA TYR A 96 11.17 -14.32 16.45
C TYR A 96 12.46 -13.53 16.72
N LEU A 97 12.33 -12.43 17.46
CA LEU A 97 13.46 -11.61 17.88
C LEU A 97 13.87 -11.97 19.31
N THR A 98 15.17 -12.05 19.55
CA THR A 98 15.76 -12.27 20.88
C THR A 98 16.71 -11.14 21.24
N ILE A 99 16.67 -10.67 22.49
CA ILE A 99 17.61 -9.66 22.97
C ILE A 99 18.93 -10.38 23.29
N VAL A 100 19.99 -10.07 22.54
CA VAL A 100 21.35 -10.60 22.80
C VAL A 100 22.21 -9.62 23.59
N LYS A 101 21.87 -8.33 23.52
CA LYS A 101 22.52 -7.26 24.29
C LYS A 101 21.46 -6.28 24.75
N THR A 102 21.42 -5.99 26.04
CA THR A 102 20.47 -5.02 26.61
C THR A 102 20.91 -3.59 26.30
N ALA A 103 19.96 -2.73 25.93
CA ALA A 103 20.20 -1.30 25.79
C ALA A 103 20.27 -0.65 27.18
N ARG A 104 21.04 0.42 27.30
CA ARG A 104 21.06 1.28 28.49
C ARG A 104 20.17 2.48 28.24
N GLN A 105 19.47 2.92 29.28
CA GLN A 105 18.66 4.12 29.20
C GLN A 105 19.55 5.34 28.95
N GLN A 106 19.14 6.20 28.03
CA GLN A 106 19.76 7.48 27.70
C GLN A 106 18.73 8.61 27.83
N GLU A 107 19.23 9.82 28.01
CA GLU A 107 18.42 11.02 27.86
C GLU A 107 17.99 11.20 26.40
N LEU A 108 16.78 11.73 26.21
CA LEU A 108 16.24 11.97 24.90
C LEU A 108 17.07 13.06 24.18
N GLN A 109 17.47 12.81 22.94
CA GLN A 109 18.31 13.75 22.17
C GLN A 109 17.51 14.84 21.47
N VAL A 110 16.18 14.72 21.47
CA VAL A 110 15.22 15.63 20.82
C VAL A 110 14.12 16.00 21.83
N PRO A 111 13.39 17.10 21.64
CA PRO A 111 12.24 17.43 22.49
C PRO A 111 11.16 16.34 22.41
N ALA A 112 10.65 15.92 23.58
CA ALA A 112 9.65 14.84 23.67
C ALA A 112 8.34 15.19 22.95
N ASP A 113 7.93 16.46 23.02
CA ASP A 113 6.69 16.94 22.40
C ASP A 113 6.76 16.90 20.87
N GLU A 114 7.91 17.29 20.29
CA GLU A 114 8.13 17.21 18.85
C GLU A 114 8.19 15.76 18.36
N LEU A 115 8.83 14.87 19.13
CA LEU A 115 8.87 13.45 18.80
C LEU A 115 7.48 12.81 18.84
N LEU A 116 6.66 13.18 19.85
CA LEU A 116 5.27 12.76 19.96
C LEU A 116 4.45 13.22 18.76
N ASP A 117 4.63 14.47 18.32
CA ASP A 117 3.95 15.01 17.15
C ASP A 117 4.31 14.24 15.88
N ARG A 118 5.59 13.96 15.64
CA ARG A 118 6.03 13.13 14.49
C ARG A 118 5.46 11.72 14.52
N PHE A 119 5.42 11.12 15.71
CA PHE A 119 4.84 9.80 15.92
C PHE A 119 3.34 9.78 15.63
N LEU A 120 2.59 10.77 16.13
CA LEU A 120 1.15 10.91 15.90
C LEU A 120 0.83 11.11 14.42
N HIS A 121 1.55 12.01 13.74
CA HIS A 121 1.39 12.21 12.29
C HIS A 121 1.65 10.93 11.50
N SER A 122 2.63 10.14 11.93
CA SER A 122 2.92 8.85 11.29
C SER A 122 1.78 7.84 11.53
N LEU A 123 1.17 7.84 12.72
CA LEU A 123 0.00 7.00 13.04
C LEU A 123 -1.20 7.36 12.17
N THR A 124 -1.51 8.66 12.07
CA THR A 124 -2.62 9.15 11.24
C THR A 124 -2.39 8.81 9.77
N ARG A 125 -1.16 8.95 9.26
CA ARG A 125 -0.80 8.59 7.88
C ARG A 125 -1.11 7.13 7.57
N GLU A 126 -0.79 6.20 8.47
CA GLU A 126 -1.06 4.77 8.28
C GLU A 126 -2.57 4.47 8.34
N VAL A 127 -3.30 5.11 9.24
CA VAL A 127 -4.77 5.03 9.27
C VAL A 127 -5.38 5.53 7.97
N ASP A 128 -4.89 6.65 7.43
CA ASP A 128 -5.38 7.22 6.17
C ASP A 128 -5.02 6.34 4.97
N LYS A 129 -3.88 5.65 4.99
CA LYS A 129 -3.54 4.64 3.98
C LYS A 129 -4.51 3.45 4.06
N ALA A 130 -4.75 2.93 5.27
CA ALA A 130 -5.65 1.80 5.49
C ALA A 130 -7.09 2.13 5.05
N LYS A 131 -7.61 3.31 5.41
CA LYS A 131 -8.92 3.79 4.96
C LYS A 131 -9.01 3.89 3.44
N ARG A 132 -7.96 4.39 2.77
CA ARG A 132 -7.91 4.46 1.30
C ARG A 132 -7.88 3.07 0.66
N MET A 133 -7.17 2.11 1.26
CA MET A 133 -7.15 0.73 0.78
C MET A 133 -8.51 0.05 0.93
N ASP A 134 -9.20 0.26 2.05
CA ASP A 134 -10.53 -0.29 2.32
C ASP A 134 -11.59 0.25 1.35
N GLN A 135 -11.52 1.54 1.02
CA GLN A 135 -12.34 2.16 -0.03
C GLN A 135 -12.00 1.66 -1.45
N GLY A 136 -10.87 0.96 -1.63
CA GLY A 136 -10.45 0.40 -2.92
C GLY A 136 -10.38 1.46 -4.02
N LEU A 137 -10.97 1.17 -5.18
CA LEU A 137 -11.02 2.10 -6.33
C LEU A 137 -12.15 3.14 -6.22
N GLN A 138 -13.08 2.98 -5.26
CA GLN A 138 -14.25 3.85 -5.13
C GLN A 138 -13.87 5.27 -4.69
N GLY A 139 -12.73 5.43 -4.00
CA GLY A 139 -12.21 6.73 -3.56
C GLY A 139 -11.51 7.55 -4.65
N PHE A 140 -11.28 7.00 -5.85
CA PHE A 140 -10.58 7.70 -6.93
C PHE A 140 -11.54 8.18 -8.00
N GLY A 141 -11.39 9.45 -8.41
CA GLY A 141 -12.12 9.98 -9.56
C GLY A 141 -11.72 9.25 -10.85
N THR A 142 -12.68 9.07 -11.77
CA THR A 142 -12.49 8.38 -13.04
C THR A 142 -11.27 8.90 -13.82
N ASP A 143 -11.04 10.21 -13.83
CA ASP A 143 -9.89 10.85 -14.47
C ASP A 143 -8.53 10.49 -13.84
N GLN A 144 -8.46 10.30 -12.52
CA GLN A 144 -7.24 9.87 -11.84
C GLN A 144 -6.91 8.42 -12.17
N LEU A 145 -7.93 7.56 -12.17
CA LEU A 145 -7.79 6.16 -12.57
C LEU A 145 -7.30 6.06 -14.01
N TYR A 146 -7.88 6.85 -14.93
CA TYR A 146 -7.44 6.89 -16.33
C TYR A 146 -5.99 7.37 -16.50
N ARG A 147 -5.56 8.41 -15.76
CA ARG A 147 -4.17 8.89 -15.81
C ARG A 147 -3.19 7.83 -15.33
N GLU A 148 -3.52 7.14 -14.25
CA GLU A 148 -2.65 6.12 -13.65
C GLU A 148 -2.59 4.85 -14.51
N LEU A 149 -3.72 4.42 -15.08
CA LEU A 149 -3.77 3.37 -16.11
C LEU A 149 -2.90 3.72 -17.32
N LYS A 150 -2.99 4.94 -17.85
CA LYS A 150 -2.18 5.39 -18.99
C LYS A 150 -0.70 5.48 -18.66
N ARG A 151 -0.34 5.84 -17.42
CA ARG A 151 1.05 5.83 -16.93
C ARG A 151 1.61 4.41 -16.89
N ARG A 152 0.85 3.46 -16.33
CA ARG A 152 1.26 2.05 -16.18
C ARG A 152 1.26 1.27 -17.49
N ALA A 153 0.43 1.65 -18.45
CA ALA A 153 0.40 1.05 -19.79
C ALA A 153 1.75 1.14 -20.54
N LYS A 154 2.61 2.09 -20.18
CA LYS A 154 3.96 2.24 -20.77
C LYS A 154 5.00 1.25 -20.23
N LEU A 155 4.75 0.61 -19.09
CA LEU A 155 5.64 -0.39 -18.50
C LEU A 155 5.27 -1.76 -19.07
N THR A 156 6.11 -2.27 -19.96
CA THR A 156 6.06 -3.67 -20.40
C THR A 156 6.71 -4.51 -19.31
N ASP A 157 6.00 -5.49 -18.76
CA ASP A 157 6.55 -6.47 -17.81
C ASP A 157 7.64 -7.29 -18.54
N PRO A 158 8.92 -7.22 -18.12
CA PRO A 158 10.01 -7.94 -18.78
C PRO A 158 9.87 -9.47 -18.71
N LEU A 159 9.12 -9.99 -17.73
CA LEU A 159 8.98 -11.42 -17.48
C LEU A 159 7.78 -12.04 -18.20
N TYR A 160 6.80 -11.23 -18.58
CA TYR A 160 5.59 -11.68 -19.27
C TYR A 160 5.22 -10.74 -20.42
N PRO A 161 5.66 -11.02 -21.67
CA PRO A 161 5.29 -10.26 -22.85
C PRO A 161 3.84 -10.58 -23.24
N THR A 162 2.90 -10.13 -22.41
CA THR A 162 1.47 -10.20 -22.69
C THR A 162 1.04 -8.90 -23.38
N PRO A 163 0.09 -8.96 -24.33
CA PRO A 163 -0.49 -7.74 -24.88
C PRO A 163 -1.06 -6.91 -23.73
N HIS A 164 -0.71 -5.62 -23.70
CA HIS A 164 -1.05 -4.72 -22.59
C HIS A 164 -2.50 -4.93 -22.15
N TYR A 165 -2.72 -5.38 -20.92
CA TYR A 165 -4.06 -5.60 -20.34
C TYR A 165 -5.00 -4.40 -20.60
N TYR A 166 -4.42 -3.20 -20.60
CA TYR A 166 -5.05 -1.94 -20.98
C TYR A 166 -5.69 -1.97 -22.38
N ASN A 167 -4.98 -2.46 -23.40
CA ASN A 167 -5.50 -2.51 -24.76
C ASN A 167 -6.67 -3.48 -24.88
N ARG A 168 -6.60 -4.62 -24.18
CA ARG A 168 -7.70 -5.58 -24.15
C ARG A 168 -8.92 -4.99 -23.44
N PHE A 169 -8.73 -4.38 -22.28
CA PHE A 169 -9.81 -3.73 -21.54
C PHE A 169 -10.50 -2.60 -22.32
N LEU A 170 -9.71 -1.75 -23.02
CA LEU A 170 -10.29 -0.72 -23.89
C LEU A 170 -11.03 -1.30 -25.09
N GLN A 171 -10.52 -2.39 -25.67
CA GLN A 171 -11.20 -3.09 -26.75
C GLN A 171 -12.53 -3.68 -26.27
N ASP A 172 -12.52 -4.35 -25.10
CA ASP A 172 -13.70 -4.97 -24.51
C ASP A 172 -14.79 -3.91 -24.24
N LEU A 173 -14.44 -2.77 -23.62
CA LEU A 173 -15.39 -1.67 -23.37
C LEU A 173 -15.93 -1.04 -24.66
N ASN A 174 -15.06 -0.78 -25.64
CA ASN A 174 -15.50 -0.22 -26.92
C ASN A 174 -16.41 -1.22 -27.66
N GLN A 175 -16.09 -2.50 -27.59
CA GLN A 175 -16.89 -3.56 -28.22
C GLN A 175 -18.25 -3.68 -27.56
N GLU A 176 -18.32 -3.59 -26.22
CA GLU A 176 -19.57 -3.57 -25.46
C GLU A 176 -20.44 -2.36 -25.87
N ALA A 177 -19.88 -1.14 -25.87
CA ALA A 177 -20.59 0.06 -26.30
C ALA A 177 -21.09 0.00 -27.76
N ILE A 178 -20.28 -0.55 -28.68
CA ILE A 178 -20.70 -0.77 -30.06
C ILE A 178 -21.85 -1.77 -30.14
N THR A 179 -21.81 -2.84 -29.34
CA THR A 179 -22.85 -3.88 -29.32
C THR A 179 -24.17 -3.28 -28.83
N ASP A 180 -24.16 -2.55 -27.72
CA ASP A 180 -25.34 -1.86 -27.18
C ASP A 180 -25.96 -0.88 -28.18
N LEU A 181 -25.14 -0.07 -28.84
CA LEU A 181 -25.61 0.88 -29.87
C LEU A 181 -26.20 0.15 -31.08
N THR A 182 -25.64 -0.99 -31.44
CA THR A 182 -26.14 -1.81 -32.56
C THR A 182 -27.49 -2.43 -32.21
N ASP A 183 -27.66 -2.90 -30.98
CA ASP A 183 -28.92 -3.44 -30.47
C ASP A 183 -30.02 -2.37 -30.40
N GLN A 184 -29.69 -1.16 -29.93
CA GLN A 184 -30.62 -0.03 -29.95
C GLN A 184 -31.02 0.35 -31.38
N ALA A 185 -30.05 0.40 -32.30
CA ALA A 185 -30.32 0.74 -33.69
C ALA A 185 -31.19 -0.32 -34.40
N THR A 186 -31.00 -1.60 -34.10
CA THR A 186 -31.82 -2.69 -34.66
C THR A 186 -33.24 -2.65 -34.10
N ALA A 187 -33.42 -2.43 -32.80
CA ALA A 187 -34.73 -2.24 -32.18
C ALA A 187 -35.49 -1.06 -32.80
N LEU A 188 -34.85 0.10 -32.95
CA LEU A 188 -35.45 1.29 -33.56
C LEU A 188 -35.84 1.05 -35.03
N LYS A 189 -35.03 0.33 -35.80
CA LYS A 189 -35.35 -0.04 -37.18
C LYS A 189 -36.58 -0.96 -37.24
N ALA A 190 -36.69 -1.92 -36.33
CA ALA A 190 -37.84 -2.83 -36.27
C ALA A 190 -39.13 -2.07 -35.95
N ASP A 191 -39.09 -1.15 -34.98
CA ASP A 191 -40.22 -0.28 -34.64
C ASP A 191 -40.61 0.64 -35.81
N ASN A 192 -39.63 1.25 -36.49
CA ASN A 192 -39.89 2.06 -37.69
C ASN A 192 -40.58 1.24 -38.78
N ALA A 193 -40.13 0.00 -39.00
CA ALA A 193 -40.74 -0.91 -39.97
C ALA A 193 -42.16 -1.33 -39.56
N ARG A 194 -42.44 -1.49 -38.26
CA ARG A 194 -43.80 -1.73 -37.75
C ARG A 194 -44.70 -0.53 -38.04
N LEU A 195 -44.28 0.67 -37.65
CA LEU A 195 -45.03 1.92 -37.87
C LEU A 195 -45.29 2.18 -39.35
N ARG A 196 -44.33 1.91 -40.24
CA ARG A 196 -44.52 2.02 -41.70
C ARG A 196 -45.56 1.05 -42.24
N ARG A 197 -45.60 -0.18 -41.70
CA ARG A 197 -46.62 -1.18 -42.06
C ARG A 197 -48.01 -0.75 -41.58
N GLU A 198 -48.11 -0.29 -40.33
CA GLU A 198 -49.36 0.26 -39.79
C GLU A 198 -49.85 1.47 -40.59
N ALA A 199 -48.96 2.42 -40.90
CA ALA A 199 -49.30 3.59 -41.70
C ALA A 199 -49.78 3.19 -43.12
N SER A 200 -49.15 2.20 -43.74
CA SER A 200 -49.57 1.66 -45.03
C SER A 200 -50.95 0.99 -44.96
N TYR A 201 -51.20 0.21 -43.91
CA TYR A 201 -52.50 -0.41 -43.65
C TYR A 201 -53.60 0.63 -43.45
N TRP A 202 -53.35 1.67 -42.65
CA TRP A 202 -54.31 2.75 -42.41
C TRP A 202 -54.56 3.59 -43.67
N ARG A 203 -53.53 3.86 -44.48
CA ARG A 203 -53.69 4.51 -45.80
C ARG A 203 -54.55 3.68 -46.75
N TRP A 204 -54.31 2.37 -46.83
CA TRP A 204 -55.11 1.46 -47.63
C TRP A 204 -56.58 1.41 -47.17
N ARG A 205 -56.82 1.33 -45.85
CA ARG A 205 -58.17 1.38 -45.26
C ARG A 205 -58.88 2.71 -45.52
N ALA A 206 -58.19 3.84 -45.44
CA ALA A 206 -58.75 5.16 -45.75
C ALA A 206 -59.11 5.31 -47.24
N GLY A 207 -58.38 4.64 -48.14
CA GLY A 207 -58.67 4.60 -49.58
C GLY A 207 -59.91 3.79 -49.96
N GLN A 208 -60.27 2.75 -49.18
CA GLN A 208 -61.49 1.96 -49.42
C GLN A 208 -62.79 2.69 -49.06
N GLY A 209 -62.73 3.81 -48.32
CA GLY A 209 -63.89 4.66 -48.02
C GLY A 209 -64.29 5.63 -49.13
N ARG A 210 -63.59 5.61 -50.28
CA ARG A 210 -63.95 6.34 -51.50
C ARG A 210 -64.18 5.36 -52.64
N LEU A 211 -65.32 4.66 -52.60
CA LEU A 211 -65.95 4.15 -53.80
C LEU A 211 -66.98 5.19 -54.25
N PRO A 212 -67.04 5.58 -55.54
CA PRO A 212 -68.21 6.28 -56.06
C PRO A 212 -69.48 5.41 -55.97
#